data_AF-A0A1Y5YX63-F1
#
_entry.id   AF-A0A1Y5YX63-F1
#
_cell.length_a   1.000
_cell.length_b   1.000
_cell.length_c   1.000
_cell.angle_alpha   90.00
_cell.angle_beta   90.00
_cell.angle_gamma   90.00
#
_symmetry.space_group_name_H-M   'P 1'
#
loop_
_entity.id
_entity.type
_entity.pdbx_description
1 polymer ?
#
loop_
_entity_poly.entity_id
_entity_poly.type
_entity_poly.pdbx_seq_one_letter_code
_entity_poly.pdbx_strand_id
1 'polypeptide(L)'
;MKNTITQEDINSILEKTHWTVEEFHGKCTVVVAKLPNGFILTESSACVDPANYDVNIGIECCKERIVNKIWELEGYRLQCELSK
;
A
#
# COMPACT_ATOMS: atom_id res chain seq x y z
N MET A 1 20.47 -18.94 4.42
CA MET A 1 19.28 -18.25 4.96
C MET A 1 18.99 -17.06 4.07
N LYS A 2 17.72 -16.78 3.75
CA LYS A 2 17.36 -15.58 2.99
C LYS A 2 17.68 -14.35 3.84
N ASN A 3 18.40 -13.38 3.29
CA ASN A 3 18.85 -12.17 3.99
C ASN A 3 18.55 -10.88 3.23
N THR A 4 17.66 -10.95 2.23
CA THR A 4 17.21 -9.82 1.44
C THR A 4 15.74 -9.98 1.09
N ILE A 5 15.03 -8.86 0.89
CA ILE A 5 13.70 -8.81 0.30
C ILE A 5 13.86 -8.35 -1.15
N THR A 6 13.25 -9.07 -2.09
CA THR A 6 13.35 -8.74 -3.52
C THR A 6 12.07 -8.11 -4.04
N GLN A 7 12.14 -7.54 -5.24
CA GLN A 7 10.95 -7.01 -5.91
C GLN A 7 9.91 -8.11 -6.17
N GLU A 8 10.34 -9.35 -6.47
CA GLU A 8 9.43 -10.49 -6.64
C GLU A 8 8.66 -10.82 -5.35
N ASP A 9 9.30 -10.67 -4.18
CA ASP A 9 8.61 -10.87 -2.90
C ASP A 9 7.47 -9.87 -2.74
N ILE A 10 7.75 -8.59 -3.00
CA ILE A 10 6.75 -7.53 -2.95
C ILE A 10 5.66 -7.77 -3.99
N ASN A 11 6.03 -8.09 -5.24
CA ASN A 11 5.05 -8.39 -6.29
C ASN A 11 4.12 -9.54 -5.89
N SER A 12 4.63 -10.61 -5.29
CA SER A 12 3.78 -11.72 -4.83
C SER A 12 2.81 -11.32 -3.72
N ILE A 13 3.20 -10.38 -2.85
CA ILE A 13 2.30 -9.79 -1.85
C ILE A 13 1.21 -8.97 -2.54
N LEU A 14 1.60 -8.11 -3.49
CA LEU A 14 0.68 -7.21 -4.21
C LEU A 14 -0.35 -7.97 -5.05
N GLU A 15 0.07 -9.04 -5.74
CA GLU A 15 -0.81 -9.92 -6.53
C GLU A 15 -1.92 -10.56 -5.70
N LYS A 16 -1.63 -10.83 -4.42
CA LYS A 16 -2.56 -11.46 -3.47
C LYS A 16 -3.23 -10.45 -2.54
N THR A 17 -2.94 -9.16 -2.70
CA THR A 17 -3.51 -8.09 -1.88
C THR A 17 -4.91 -7.78 -2.37
N HIS A 18 -5.87 -7.72 -1.44
CA HIS A 18 -7.21 -7.25 -1.74
C HIS A 18 -7.27 -5.73 -1.58
N TRP A 19 -7.63 -5.04 -2.66
CA TRP A 19 -7.69 -3.59 -2.72
C TRP A 19 -9.14 -3.11 -2.65
N THR A 20 -9.40 -2.15 -1.78
CA THR A 20 -10.68 -1.42 -1.72
C THR A 20 -10.39 0.05 -1.95
N VAL A 21 -11.20 0.70 -2.78
CA VAL A 21 -11.11 2.14 -3.06
C VAL A 21 -12.44 2.75 -2.69
N GLU A 22 -12.41 3.82 -1.91
CA GLU A 22 -13.57 4.62 -1.55
C GLU A 22 -13.32 6.09 -1.84
N GLU A 23 -14.37 6.78 -2.28
CA GLU A 23 -14.31 8.20 -2.60
C GLU A 23 -15.20 9.00 -1.64
N PHE A 24 -14.65 10.09 -1.11
CA PHE A 24 -15.32 10.93 -0.13
C PHE A 24 -15.44 12.37 -0.63
N HIS A 25 -16.63 12.94 -0.46
CA HIS A 25 -16.94 14.35 -0.71
C HIS A 25 -16.57 14.85 -2.12
N GLY A 26 -16.46 13.95 -3.11
CA GLY A 26 -16.09 14.28 -4.49
C GLY A 26 -14.67 14.84 -4.66
N LYS A 27 -13.78 14.65 -3.68
CA LYS A 27 -12.43 15.24 -3.69
C LYS A 27 -11.36 14.47 -2.92
N CYS A 28 -11.69 13.30 -2.37
CA CYS A 28 -10.80 12.50 -1.53
C CYS A 28 -10.92 11.03 -1.93
N THR A 29 -9.80 10.38 -2.20
CA THR A 29 -9.67 8.95 -2.45
C THR A 29 -9.06 8.30 -1.22
N VAL A 30 -9.65 7.21 -0.73
CA VAL A 30 -9.06 6.34 0.29
C VAL A 30 -8.82 4.97 -0.34
N VAL A 31 -7.62 4.44 -0.19
CA VAL A 31 -7.26 3.09 -0.64
C VAL A 31 -6.91 2.25 0.58
N VAL A 32 -7.58 1.11 0.69
CA VAL A 32 -7.32 0.08 1.71
C VAL A 32 -6.73 -1.15 1.02
N ALA A 33 -5.62 -1.64 1.56
CA ALA A 33 -4.93 -2.85 1.13
C ALA A 33 -4.97 -3.88 2.26
N LYS A 34 -5.71 -4.96 2.07
CA LYS A 34 -5.64 -6.14 2.94
C LYS A 34 -4.61 -7.10 2.38
N LEU A 35 -3.47 -7.20 3.04
CA LEU A 35 -2.36 -8.06 2.66
C LEU A 35 -2.71 -9.55 2.87
N PRO A 36 -1.96 -10.49 2.26
CA PRO A 36 -2.28 -11.93 2.33
C PRO A 36 -2.26 -12.51 3.74
N ASN A 37 -1.48 -11.91 4.65
CA ASN A 37 -1.43 -12.28 6.06
C ASN A 37 -2.58 -11.66 6.90
N GLY A 38 -3.49 -10.90 6.27
CA GLY A 38 -4.60 -10.22 6.93
C GLY A 38 -4.28 -8.84 7.50
N PHE A 39 -3.02 -8.38 7.45
CA PHE A 39 -2.66 -7.03 7.88
C PHE A 39 -3.27 -6.00 6.92
N ILE A 40 -3.75 -4.88 7.47
CA ILE A 40 -4.45 -3.85 6.70
C ILE A 40 -3.61 -2.58 6.67
N LEU A 41 -3.36 -2.06 5.47
CA LEU A 41 -2.78 -0.75 5.23
C LEU A 41 -3.84 0.17 4.63
N THR A 42 -3.83 1.42 5.04
CA THR A 42 -4.74 2.45 4.52
C THR A 42 -3.95 3.70 4.18
N GLU A 43 -4.29 4.29 3.04
CA GLU A 43 -3.76 5.56 2.55
C GLU A 43 -4.89 6.41 1.99
N SER A 44 -4.73 7.72 2.02
CA SER A 44 -5.71 8.66 1.46
C SER A 44 -5.04 9.79 0.69
N SER A 45 -5.68 10.27 -0.36
CA SER A 45 -5.27 11.43 -1.15
C SER A 45 -6.46 12.35 -1.37
N ALA A 46 -6.31 13.65 -1.07
CA ALA A 46 -7.37 14.64 -1.25
C ALA A 46 -6.83 15.89 -1.94
N CYS A 47 -7.62 16.48 -2.84
CA CYS A 47 -7.27 17.74 -3.50
C CYS A 47 -7.90 18.95 -2.78
N VAL A 48 -7.50 20.16 -3.17
CA VAL A 48 -8.06 21.41 -2.59
C VAL A 48 -9.43 21.72 -3.22
N ASP A 49 -9.53 21.66 -4.54
CA ASP A 49 -10.74 21.97 -5.31
C ASP A 49 -11.28 20.70 -5.99
N PRO A 50 -12.55 20.31 -5.75
CA PRO A 50 -13.20 19.19 -6.44
C PRO A 50 -13.13 19.25 -7.97
N ALA A 51 -13.06 20.45 -8.57
CA ALA A 51 -12.93 20.60 -10.01
C ALA A 51 -11.63 20.00 -10.58
N ASN A 52 -10.60 19.84 -9.75
CA ASN A 52 -9.31 19.25 -10.10
C ASN A 52 -9.16 17.81 -9.59
N TYR A 53 -10.25 17.19 -9.12
CA TYR A 53 -10.19 15.85 -8.55
C TYR A 53 -10.12 14.79 -9.66
N ASP A 54 -9.12 13.89 -9.53
CA ASP A 54 -8.98 12.69 -10.34
C ASP A 54 -8.72 11.50 -9.42
N VAL A 55 -9.69 10.58 -9.38
CA VAL A 55 -9.61 9.37 -8.57
C VAL A 55 -8.43 8.47 -8.95
N ASN A 56 -8.03 8.43 -10.22
CA ASN A 56 -6.93 7.58 -10.67
C ASN A 56 -5.60 8.08 -10.13
N ILE A 57 -5.38 9.40 -10.15
CA ILE A 57 -4.21 10.02 -9.50
C ILE A 57 -4.22 9.71 -8.00
N GLY A 58 -5.37 9.83 -7.35
CA GLY A 58 -5.54 9.47 -5.95
C GLY A 58 -5.17 8.01 -5.64
N ILE A 59 -5.66 7.07 -6.46
CA ILE A 59 -5.38 5.64 -6.36
C ILE A 59 -3.88 5.38 -6.53
N GLU A 60 -3.24 5.94 -7.55
CA GLU A 60 -1.81 5.76 -7.84
C GLU A 60 -0.95 6.24 -6.68
N CYS A 61 -1.17 7.46 -6.20
CA CYS A 61 -0.45 8.02 -5.06
C CYS A 61 -0.62 7.16 -3.79
N CYS A 62 -1.84 6.68 -3.52
CA CYS A 62 -2.08 5.83 -2.35
C CYS A 62 -1.42 4.45 -2.48
N LYS A 63 -1.51 3.82 -3.66
CA LYS A 63 -0.87 2.53 -3.92
C LYS A 63 0.64 2.61 -3.82
N GLU A 64 1.27 3.64 -4.36
CA GLU A 64 2.71 3.87 -4.24
C GLU A 64 3.14 3.94 -2.75
N ARG A 65 2.43 4.74 -1.95
CA ARG A 65 2.71 4.84 -0.51
C ARG A 65 2.48 3.51 0.23
N ILE A 66 1.45 2.75 -0.13
CA ILE A 66 1.22 1.41 0.42
C ILE A 66 2.35 0.46 0.06
N VAL A 67 2.82 0.44 -1.19
CA VAL A 67 3.96 -0.38 -1.63
C VAL A 67 5.22 -0.05 -0.82
N ASN A 68 5.50 1.24 -0.60
CA ASN A 68 6.63 1.67 0.23
C ASN A 68 6.50 1.17 1.68
N LYS A 69 5.29 1.19 2.27
CA LYS A 69 5.06 0.61 3.60
C LYS A 69 5.26 -0.90 3.62
N ILE A 70 4.86 -1.63 2.58
CA ILE A 70 5.09 -3.08 2.50
C ILE A 70 6.59 -3.37 2.49
N TRP A 71 7.37 -2.62 1.71
CA TRP A 71 8.84 -2.73 1.72
C TRP A 71 9.43 -2.53 3.12
N GLU A 72 9.02 -1.48 3.83
CA GLU A 72 9.46 -1.19 5.19
C GLU A 72 9.12 -2.33 6.16
N LEU A 73 7.89 -2.82 6.11
CA LEU A 73 7.41 -3.89 6.99
C LEU A 73 8.07 -5.24 6.72
N GLU A 74 8.29 -5.60 5.45
CA GLU A 74 8.99 -6.82 5.07
C GLU A 74 10.46 -6.78 5.49
N GLY A 75 11.11 -5.60 5.38
CA GLY A 75 12.45 -5.37 5.90
C GLY A 75 12.53 -5.56 7.42
N TYR A 76 11.59 -4.95 8.16
CA TYR A 76 11.47 -5.12 9.61
C TYR A 76 11.26 -6.59 10.01
N ARG A 77 10.31 -7.27 9.34
CA ARG A 77 10.02 -8.70 9.57
C ARG A 77 11.27 -9.56 9.40
N LEU A 78 12.02 -9.36 8.32
CA LEU A 78 13.23 -10.10 8.03
C LEU A 78 14.33 -9.83 9.08
N GLN A 79 14.53 -8.57 9.48
CA GLN A 79 15.49 -8.24 10.54
C GLN A 79 15.14 -8.96 11.84
N CYS A 80 13.86 -9.01 12.21
CA CYS A 80 13.39 -9.75 13.38
C CYS A 80 13.62 -11.26 13.26
N GLU A 81 13.54 -11.84 12.07
CA GLU A 81 13.82 -13.27 11.84
C GLU A 81 15.31 -13.59 11.96
N LEU A 82 16.19 -12.70 11.48
CA LEU A 82 17.64 -12.88 11.50
C LEU A 82 18.30 -12.54 12.84
N SER A 83 17.62 -11.78 13.70
CA SER A 83 18.13 -11.39 15.02
C SER A 83 17.79 -12.40 16.13
N LYS A 84 17.14 -13.51 15.77
CA LYS A 84 16.85 -14.64 16.66
C LYS A 84 18.01 -15.62 16.69
#